data_AF-A0A1V4A5B0-F1
#
_entry.id   AF-A0A1V4A5B0-F1
#
_cell.length_a   1.000
_cell.length_b   1.000
_cell.length_c   1.000
_cell.angle_alpha   90.00
_cell.angle_beta   90.00
_cell.angle_gamma   90.00
#
_symmetry.space_group_name_H-M   'P 1'
#
loop_
_entity.id
_entity.type
_entity.pdbx_description
1 polymer ?
#
loop_
_entity_poly.entity_id
_entity_poly.type
_entity_poly.pdbx_seq_one_letter_code
_entity_poly.pdbx_strand_id
1 'polypeptide(L)'
;MGPEYARRIMAETVKFLVAGVECDEPLSPSETVDVGWHTFILHTADYAEFCDRVAGYFIHHNPEYLDEKTHGGAKNVRQRTLDAITAAGFEADLPLWPEVADCHQCHAGCHDSPK
;
A
#
# COMPACT_ATOMS: atom_id res chain seq x y z
N MET A 1 13.77 -4.00 -15.95
CA MET A 1 13.64 -3.62 -14.54
C MET A 1 14.95 -3.99 -13.85
N GLY A 2 15.73 -3.02 -13.36
CA GLY A 2 17.03 -3.31 -12.73
C GLY A 2 16.88 -3.69 -11.24
N PRO A 3 17.89 -4.33 -10.61
CA PRO A 3 17.86 -4.68 -9.18
C PRO A 3 17.54 -3.48 -8.28
N GLU A 4 17.99 -2.30 -8.68
CA GLU A 4 17.74 -1.04 -7.98
C GLU A 4 16.26 -0.64 -7.96
N TYR A 5 15.51 -0.96 -9.02
CA TYR A 5 14.08 -0.66 -9.07
C TYR A 5 13.27 -1.61 -8.19
N ALA A 6 13.58 -2.90 -8.20
CA ALA A 6 12.93 -3.88 -7.32
C ALA A 6 13.15 -3.54 -5.84
N ARG A 7 14.35 -3.09 -5.48
CA ARG A 7 14.67 -2.63 -4.13
C ARG A 7 13.85 -1.42 -3.70
N ARG A 8 13.61 -0.46 -4.62
CA ARG A 8 12.74 0.70 -4.36
C ARG A 8 11.29 0.28 -4.14
N ILE A 9 10.77 -0.62 -4.98
CA ILE A 9 9.41 -1.17 -4.81
C ILE A 9 9.26 -1.82 -3.44
N MET A 10 10.17 -2.72 -3.08
CA MET A 10 10.11 -3.39 -1.77
C MET A 10 10.24 -2.43 -0.59
N ALA A 11 11.04 -1.37 -0.73
CA ALA A 11 11.12 -0.33 0.30
C ALA A 11 9.77 0.38 0.47
N GLU A 12 9.09 0.76 -0.61
CA GLU A 12 7.76 1.38 -0.54
C GLU A 12 6.69 0.40 -0.04
N THR A 13 6.76 -0.89 -0.38
CA THR A 13 5.89 -1.94 0.16
C THR A 13 6.01 -2.01 1.68
N VAL A 14 7.22 -2.01 2.23
CA VAL A 14 7.42 -2.02 3.69
C VAL A 14 6.87 -0.74 4.34
N LYS A 15 7.15 0.43 3.77
CA LYS A 15 6.61 1.71 4.29
C LYS A 15 5.09 1.71 4.31
N PHE A 16 4.46 1.22 3.24
CA PHE A 16 3.02 1.10 3.13
C PHE A 16 2.44 0.17 4.21
N LEU A 17 3.05 -0.99 4.43
CA LEU A 17 2.58 -1.96 5.43
C LEU A 17 2.72 -1.42 6.86
N VAL A 18 3.82 -0.73 7.18
CA VAL A 18 3.98 -0.08 8.48
C VAL A 18 2.94 1.02 8.67
N ALA A 19 2.74 1.88 7.67
CA ALA A 19 1.71 2.92 7.70
C ALA A 19 0.30 2.34 7.89
N GLY A 20 0.01 1.19 7.27
CA GLY A 20 -1.27 0.49 7.42
C GLY A 20 -1.50 -0.10 8.81
N VAL A 21 -0.45 -0.43 9.57
CA VAL A 21 -0.56 -0.89 10.96
C VAL A 21 -0.84 0.27 11.91
N GLU A 22 -0.31 1.45 11.61
CA GLU A 22 -0.43 2.64 12.47
C GLU A 22 -1.66 3.51 12.17
N CYS A 23 -2.28 3.33 10.99
CA CYS A 23 -3.42 4.13 10.54
C CYS A 23 -4.75 3.39 10.77
N ASP A 24 -5.67 4.02 11.51
CA ASP A 24 -7.03 3.50 11.72
C ASP A 24 -7.92 3.63 10.46
N GLU A 25 -7.53 4.47 9.50
CA GLU A 25 -8.29 4.68 8.26
C GLU A 25 -7.79 3.77 7.12
N PRO A 26 -8.68 3.26 6.26
CA PRO A 26 -8.27 2.42 5.13
C PRO A 26 -7.30 3.15 4.18
N LEU A 27 -6.17 2.49 3.91
CA LEU A 27 -5.15 2.91 2.96
C LEU A 27 -5.19 2.04 1.70
N SER A 28 -4.59 2.53 0.62
CA SER A 28 -4.41 1.74 -0.60
C SER A 28 -3.03 2.00 -1.21
N PRO A 29 -2.33 0.96 -1.67
CA PRO A 29 -1.04 1.08 -2.35
C PRO A 29 -1.25 1.66 -3.76
N SER A 30 -0.17 2.13 -4.38
CA SER A 30 -0.17 2.27 -5.84
C SER A 30 -0.09 0.91 -6.51
N GLU A 31 -0.44 0.82 -7.80
CA GLU A 31 -0.32 -0.43 -8.58
C GLU A 31 1.07 -1.05 -8.49
N THR A 32 2.13 -0.24 -8.54
CA THR A 32 3.51 -0.75 -8.48
C THR A 32 3.87 -1.28 -7.09
N VAL A 33 3.42 -0.60 -6.02
CA VAL A 33 3.68 -1.02 -4.64
C VAL A 33 2.86 -2.27 -4.30
N ASP A 34 1.66 -2.39 -4.85
CA ASP A 34 0.79 -3.56 -4.72
C ASP A 34 1.42 -4.80 -5.36
N VAL A 35 2.03 -4.68 -6.55
CA VAL A 35 2.83 -5.78 -7.14
C VAL A 35 3.97 -6.21 -6.21
N GLY A 36 4.60 -5.26 -5.52
CA GLY A 36 5.60 -5.55 -4.49
C GLY A 36 5.03 -6.34 -3.32
N TRP A 37 3.86 -5.94 -2.82
CA TRP A 37 3.20 -6.63 -1.71
C TRP A 37 2.74 -8.04 -2.09
N HIS A 38 2.10 -8.20 -3.25
CA HIS A 38 1.75 -9.50 -3.83
C HIS A 38 2.97 -10.41 -3.93
N THR A 39 4.10 -9.88 -4.41
CA THR A 39 5.34 -10.64 -4.48
C THR A 39 5.84 -11.03 -3.09
N PHE A 40 5.81 -10.11 -2.12
CA PHE A 40 6.27 -10.37 -0.77
C PHE A 40 5.47 -11.47 -0.07
N ILE A 41 4.14 -11.50 -0.25
CA ILE A 41 3.27 -12.55 0.29
C ILE A 41 3.70 -13.96 -0.17
N LEU A 42 4.23 -14.10 -1.39
CA LEU A 42 4.73 -15.37 -1.92
C LEU A 42 5.99 -15.87 -1.20
N HIS A 43 6.76 -14.98 -0.58
CA HIS A 43 7.86 -15.31 0.33
C HIS A 43 7.31 -15.56 1.74
N THR A 44 6.46 -16.58 1.86
CA THR A 44 5.56 -16.77 3.01
C THR A 44 6.23 -16.80 4.37
N ALA A 45 7.44 -17.36 4.48
CA ALA A 45 8.21 -17.37 5.74
C ALA A 45 8.67 -15.95 6.14
N ASP A 46 9.30 -15.24 5.19
CA ASP A 46 9.78 -13.87 5.40
C ASP A 46 8.62 -12.91 5.67
N TYR A 47 7.49 -13.08 4.96
CA TYR A 47 6.29 -12.27 5.15
C TYR A 47 5.66 -12.51 6.53
N ALA A 48 5.54 -13.76 6.97
CA ALA A 48 5.00 -14.08 8.29
C ALA A 48 5.89 -13.52 9.41
N GLU A 49 7.21 -13.66 9.31
CA GLU A 49 8.15 -13.07 10.27
C GLU A 49 8.09 -11.54 10.28
N PHE A 50 7.99 -10.91 9.10
CA PHE A 50 7.80 -9.47 8.99
C PHE A 50 6.53 -9.01 9.69
N CYS A 51 5.40 -9.67 9.44
CA CYS A 51 4.12 -9.32 10.04
C CYS A 51 4.16 -9.42 11.57
N ASP A 52 4.71 -10.50 12.12
CA ASP A 52 4.89 -10.67 13.57
C ASP A 52 5.77 -9.57 14.17
N ARG A 53 6.88 -9.23 13.49
CA ARG A 53 7.80 -8.19 13.97
C ARG A 53 7.21 -6.78 13.93
N VAL A 54 6.39 -6.47 12.93
CA VAL A 54 5.87 -5.12 12.69
C VAL A 54 4.53 -4.89 13.39
N ALA A 55 3.62 -5.86 13.31
CA ALA A 55 2.26 -5.73 13.80
C ALA A 55 1.96 -6.62 15.01
N GLY A 56 2.73 -7.71 15.20
CA GLY A 56 2.40 -8.76 16.18
C GLY A 56 1.26 -9.67 15.73
N TYR A 57 0.81 -9.55 14.49
CA TYR A 57 -0.21 -10.39 13.84
C TYR A 57 0.02 -10.44 12.33
N PHE A 58 -0.59 -11.42 11.65
CA PHE A 58 -0.50 -11.55 10.20
C PHE A 58 -1.30 -10.44 9.50
N ILE A 59 -0.64 -9.61 8.70
CA ILE A 59 -1.31 -8.55 7.93
C ILE A 59 -1.98 -9.21 6.72
N HIS A 60 -3.30 -9.19 6.69
CA HIS A 60 -4.05 -9.78 5.60
C HIS A 60 -4.16 -8.82 4.42
N HIS A 61 -3.88 -9.32 3.23
CA HIS A 61 -4.20 -8.62 1.99
C HIS A 61 -5.69 -8.77 1.70
N ASN A 62 -6.38 -7.65 1.48
CA ASN A 62 -7.80 -7.62 1.18
C ASN A 62 -8.07 -6.74 -0.04
N PRO A 63 -8.52 -7.32 -1.17
CA PRO A 63 -8.80 -6.60 -2.42
C PRO A 63 -10.14 -5.86 -2.41
N GLU A 64 -10.58 -5.40 -1.24
CA GLU A 64 -11.82 -4.66 -1.10
C GLU A 64 -11.75 -3.31 -1.81
N TYR A 65 -12.76 -3.05 -2.65
CA TYR A 65 -12.95 -1.77 -3.31
C TYR A 65 -13.23 -0.66 -2.29
N LEU A 66 -12.29 0.28 -2.15
CA LEU A 66 -12.51 1.51 -1.38
C LEU A 66 -13.40 2.45 -2.19
N ASP A 67 -14.71 2.41 -1.91
CA ASP A 67 -15.68 3.18 -2.70
C ASP A 67 -15.58 4.69 -2.49
N GLU A 68 -15.91 5.45 -3.54
CA GLU A 68 -15.83 6.91 -3.52
C GLU A 68 -16.69 7.56 -2.43
N LYS A 69 -17.86 7.00 -2.12
CA LYS A 69 -18.83 7.61 -1.19
C LYS A 69 -18.36 7.48 0.25
N THR A 70 -17.75 6.36 0.61
CA THR A 70 -17.30 6.08 1.98
C THR A 70 -15.84 6.53 2.19
N HIS A 71 -14.98 6.39 1.18
CA HIS A 71 -13.53 6.53 1.35
C HIS A 71 -12.94 7.77 0.66
N GLY A 72 -13.76 8.55 -0.05
CA GLY A 72 -13.35 9.82 -0.67
C GLY A 72 -12.75 9.67 -2.07
N GLY A 73 -12.77 8.47 -2.66
CA GLY A 73 -12.25 8.20 -4.00
C GLY A 73 -10.72 8.13 -4.07
N ALA A 74 -10.20 7.67 -5.20
CA ALA A 74 -8.81 7.27 -5.34
C ALA A 74 -7.80 8.37 -4.97
N LYS A 75 -8.09 9.64 -5.31
CA LYS A 75 -7.21 10.79 -4.98
C LYS A 75 -7.05 11.00 -3.49
N ASN A 76 -8.16 10.99 -2.75
CA ASN A 76 -8.14 11.20 -1.31
C ASN A 76 -7.52 10.01 -0.60
N VAL A 77 -7.81 8.78 -1.04
CA VAL A 77 -7.16 7.58 -0.51
C VAL A 77 -5.66 7.62 -0.73
N ARG A 78 -5.19 7.98 -1.94
CA ARG A 78 -3.75 8.13 -2.21
C ARG A 78 -3.12 9.16 -1.29
N GLN A 79 -3.73 10.34 -1.15
CA GLN A 79 -3.19 11.37 -0.27
C GLN A 79 -3.11 10.89 1.17
N ARG A 80 -4.17 10.24 1.68
CA ARG A 80 -4.18 9.61 3.00
C ARG A 80 -3.05 8.59 3.16
N THR A 81 -2.81 7.74 2.16
CA THR A 81 -1.69 6.78 2.20
C THR A 81 -0.34 7.50 2.32
N LEU A 82 -0.11 8.57 1.56
CA LEU A 82 1.14 9.34 1.63
C LEU A 82 1.31 10.06 2.98
N ASP A 83 0.21 10.58 3.52
CA ASP A 83 0.18 11.23 4.83
C ASP A 83 0.48 10.21 5.94
N ALA A 84 -0.09 9.00 5.85
CA ALA A 84 0.17 7.91 6.79
C ALA A 84 1.63 7.41 6.72
N ILE A 85 2.21 7.29 5.52
CA ILE A 85 3.64 6.98 5.35
C ILE A 85 4.51 8.04 6.04
N THR A 86 4.13 9.32 5.91
CA THR A 86 4.83 10.43 6.56
C THR A 86 4.66 10.38 8.08
N ALA A 87 3.45 10.08 8.57
CA ALA A 87 3.16 9.93 10.00
C ALA A 87 3.94 8.79 10.64
N ALA A 88 4.17 7.69 9.90
CA ALA A 88 5.03 6.58 10.29
C ALA A 88 6.54 6.90 10.25
N GLY A 89 6.91 8.15 9.92
CA GLY A 89 8.29 8.64 9.95
C GLY A 89 9.10 8.36 8.68
N PHE A 90 8.44 8.05 7.56
CA PHE A 90 9.10 7.78 6.28
C PHE A 90 8.85 8.87 5.25
N GLU A 91 9.78 9.00 4.30
CA GLU A 91 9.57 9.77 3.07
C GLU A 91 9.21 8.82 1.92
N ALA A 92 8.12 9.12 1.20
CA ALA A 92 7.66 8.31 0.07
C ALA A 92 8.48 8.58 -1.21
N ASP A 93 8.75 7.53 -1.98
CA ASP A 93 9.32 7.63 -3.33
C ASP A 93 8.23 8.00 -4.33
N LEU A 94 7.91 9.29 -4.47
CA LEU A 94 6.78 9.79 -5.26
C LEU A 94 6.67 9.23 -6.70
N PRO A 95 7.76 8.96 -7.45
CA PRO A 95 7.68 8.20 -8.70
C PRO A 95 6.97 6.85 -8.65
N LEU A 96 6.96 6.18 -7.49
CA LEU A 96 6.23 4.93 -7.25
C LEU A 96 4.80 5.16 -6.73
N TRP A 97 4.41 6.42 -6.51
CA TRP A 97 3.08 6.84 -6.06
C TRP A 97 2.47 7.85 -7.04
N PRO A 98 2.18 7.47 -8.29
CA PRO A 98 1.68 8.40 -9.30
C PRO A 98 0.32 9.00 -8.92
N GLU A 99 0.06 10.22 -9.39
CA GLU A 99 -1.27 10.83 -9.29
C GLU A 99 -2.32 9.94 -9.98
N VAL A 100 -3.46 9.77 -9.34
CA VAL A 100 -4.60 9.06 -9.93
C VAL A 100 -5.47 10.04 -10.71
N ALA A 101 -5.72 9.71 -11.97
CA ALA A 101 -6.59 10.53 -12.82
C ALA A 101 -8.05 10.47 -12.34
N ASP A 102 -8.83 11.53 -12.58
CA ASP A 102 -10.29 11.52 -12.39
C ASP A 102 -10.93 10.62 -13.45
N CYS A 103 -10.81 9.31 -13.28
CA CYS A 103 -11.43 8.35 -14.17
C CYS A 103 -12.82 7.99 -13.62
N HIS A 104 -13.85 8.67 -14.12
CA HIS A 104 -15.27 8.36 -13.85
C HIS A 104 -15.73 6.98 -14.38
N GLN A 105 -14.79 6.11 -14.78
CA GLN A 105 -15.01 4.80 -15.40
C GLN A 105 -14.04 3.71 -14.87
N CYS A 106 -13.36 3.92 -13.74
CA CYS A 106 -12.52 2.89 -13.13
C CYS A 106 -13.36 1.84 -12.37
N HIS A 107 -14.01 0.95 -13.12
CA HIS A 107 -14.55 -0.31 -12.60
C HIS A 107 -13.46 -1.41 -12.50
N ALA A 108 -12.20 -1.09 -12.84
CA ALA A 108 -11.05 -1.97 -12.67
C ALA A 108 -10.36 -1.62 -11.35
N GLY A 109 -10.81 -2.26 -10.26
CA GLY A 109 -10.35 -2.02 -8.90
C GLY A 109 -8.85 -2.24 -8.72
N CYS A 110 -8.16 -1.18 -8.32
CA CYS A 110 -6.83 -1.22 -7.71
C CYS A 110 -6.98 -0.72 -6.27
N HIS A 111 -7.57 -1.55 -5.42
CA HIS A 111 -7.83 -1.21 -4.02
C HIS A 111 -7.51 -2.43 -3.17
N ASP A 112 -6.37 -2.38 -2.48
CA ASP A 112 -5.92 -3.43 -1.60
C ASP A 112 -5.52 -2.81 -0.27
N SER A 113 -6.26 -3.06 0.80
CA SER A 113 -5.97 -2.47 2.12
C SER A 113 -5.38 -3.52 3.06
N PRO A 114 -4.31 -3.20 3.81
CA PRO A 114 -3.87 -4.01 4.92
C PRO A 114 -4.92 -3.98 6.03
N LYS A 115 -5.25 -5.15 6.58
CA LYS A 115 -6.04 -5.33 7.80
C LYS A 115 -5.28 -6.21 8.79
#